data_AF-K7F8I8-F1
#
_entry.id   AF-K7F8I8-F1
#
_cell.length_a   1.000
_cell.length_b   1.000
_cell.length_c   1.000
_cell.angle_alpha   90.00
_cell.angle_beta   90.00
_cell.angle_gamma   90.00
#
_symmetry.space_group_name_H-M   'P 1'
#
loop_
_entity.id
_entity.type
_entity.pdbx_description
1 polymer ?
#
loop_
_entity_poly.entity_id
_entity_poly.type
_entity_poly.pdbx_seq_one_letter_code
_entity_poly.pdbx_strand_id
1 'polypeptide(L)'
;MYRRIHEALLQNPPIDDYDVFKEIKFHSFFESQQAIIALCTYLQELRKNIEDLDEKQLQREFFKLLQVSLWGNKCDLSISASEDNSQKVNSLELLDDLKHFILVDDMESIWSLLINIKKRRTPKEVTRIDIVLDNAGFELITDLVLADFLLSSKLVTEIHFHGKCIPWYVSDTTKHDFNWTIKQLQSANNRWMSKCGITWEGSIRKGVMVYHDHIFWTLPHEFCSMAQVATDLYTELQKSNLIIFKGDLNYRKLTGDRKWEFTVPFHQALNKFHPAPLCSLRTLKSDVQVGLKLGQGEQLVTSEPDWMITGKYGVVQFDMSL
;
A
#
# COMPACT_ATOMS: atom_id res chain seq x y z
N MET A 1 16.21 16.64 4.07
CA MET A 1 15.40 17.77 3.57
C MET A 1 14.09 17.91 4.37
N TYR A 2 13.12 16.98 4.28
CA TYR A 2 11.82 17.09 4.97
C TYR A 2 11.90 17.33 6.49
N ARG A 3 12.86 16.72 7.19
CA ARG A 3 13.06 16.98 8.62
C ARG A 3 13.40 18.46 8.95
N ARG A 4 14.10 19.16 8.04
CA ARG A 4 14.44 20.59 8.16
C ARG A 4 13.23 21.48 7.85
N ILE A 5 12.38 21.10 6.89
CA ILE A 5 11.08 21.76 6.67
C ILE A 5 10.25 21.69 7.96
N HIS A 6 10.12 20.48 8.53
CA HIS A 6 9.34 20.30 9.74
C HIS A 6 9.95 21.03 10.96
N GLU A 7 11.27 21.07 11.09
CA GLU A 7 11.96 21.91 12.09
C GLU A 7 11.61 23.40 11.95
N ALA A 8 11.61 23.92 10.73
CA ALA A 8 11.26 25.32 10.48
C ALA A 8 9.82 25.64 10.93
N LEU A 9 8.86 24.73 10.72
CA LEU A 9 7.49 24.91 11.19
C LEU A 9 7.41 24.90 12.73
N LEU A 10 8.01 23.88 13.37
CA LEU A 10 8.04 23.75 14.83
C LEU A 10 8.64 24.97 15.55
N GLN A 11 9.56 25.69 14.91
CA GLN A 11 10.19 26.89 15.45
C GLN A 11 9.34 28.18 15.32
N ASN A 12 8.18 28.12 14.65
CA ASN A 12 7.36 29.30 14.33
C ASN A 12 5.91 29.14 14.82
N PRO A 13 5.63 29.15 16.14
CA PRO A 13 4.27 29.24 16.63
C PRO A 13 3.60 30.56 16.18
N PRO A 14 2.29 30.57 15.87
CA PRO A 14 1.31 29.52 16.14
C PRO A 14 1.08 28.53 14.97
N ILE A 15 2.00 28.42 14.01
CA ILE A 15 1.87 27.53 12.83
C ILE A 15 2.72 26.25 12.94
N ASP A 16 3.10 25.87 14.16
CA ASP A 16 3.99 24.74 14.46
C ASP A 16 3.37 23.36 14.19
N ASP A 17 2.04 23.28 14.10
CA ASP A 17 1.29 22.09 13.71
C ASP A 17 0.84 22.11 12.23
N TYR A 18 1.21 23.14 11.47
CA TYR A 18 0.79 23.28 10.07
C TYR A 18 1.42 22.19 9.20
N ASP A 19 0.61 21.56 8.36
CA ASP A 19 1.07 20.64 7.34
C ASP A 19 1.11 21.36 6.00
N VAL A 20 2.32 21.71 5.58
CA VAL A 20 2.60 22.44 4.32
C VAL A 20 2.20 21.66 3.06
N PHE A 21 1.92 20.36 3.17
CA PHE A 21 1.49 19.53 2.06
C PHE A 21 0.01 19.11 2.16
N LYS A 22 -0.73 19.61 3.16
CA LYS A 22 -2.14 19.27 3.37
C LYS A 22 -3.00 19.60 2.15
N GLU A 23 -2.80 20.79 1.58
CA GLU A 23 -3.61 21.27 0.46
C GLU A 23 -3.50 20.35 -0.75
N ILE A 24 -2.27 19.99 -1.16
CA ILE A 24 -2.07 19.10 -2.32
C ILE A 24 -2.62 17.68 -2.06
N LYS A 25 -2.49 17.15 -0.84
CA LYS A 25 -3.05 15.85 -0.46
C LYS A 25 -4.58 15.85 -0.53
N PHE A 26 -5.21 16.92 -0.04
CA PHE A 26 -6.67 17.04 -0.04
C PHE A 26 -7.19 17.30 -1.46
N HIS A 27 -6.48 18.11 -2.23
CA HIS A 27 -6.82 18.35 -3.63
C HIS A 27 -6.81 17.05 -4.44
N SER A 28 -5.74 16.24 -4.31
CA SER A 28 -5.66 14.92 -4.95
C SER A 28 -6.87 14.03 -4.59
N PHE A 29 -7.29 13.98 -3.32
CA PHE A 29 -8.51 13.23 -2.93
C PHE A 29 -9.78 13.72 -3.65
N PHE A 30 -9.92 15.04 -3.87
CA PHE A 30 -11.07 15.61 -4.55
C PHE A 30 -11.00 15.45 -6.08
N GLU A 31 -9.82 15.41 -6.67
CA GLU A 31 -9.66 15.09 -8.10
C GLU A 31 -10.04 13.64 -8.38
N SER A 32 -9.71 12.71 -7.46
CA SER A 32 -9.99 11.28 -7.61
C SER A 32 -11.43 10.86 -7.25
N GLN A 33 -12.40 11.78 -7.09
CA GLN A 33 -13.72 11.43 -6.55
C GLN A 33 -14.43 10.32 -7.35
N GLN A 34 -14.36 10.35 -8.68
CA GLN A 34 -15.01 9.32 -9.50
C GLN A 34 -14.35 7.96 -9.33
N ALA A 35 -13.01 7.91 -9.30
CA ALA A 35 -12.28 6.69 -9.03
C ALA A 35 -12.60 6.13 -7.64
N ILE A 36 -12.72 6.99 -6.62
CA ILE A 36 -13.12 6.60 -5.26
C ILE A 36 -14.55 6.05 -5.25
N ILE A 37 -15.50 6.68 -5.95
CA ILE A 37 -16.88 6.20 -6.07
C ILE A 37 -16.90 4.82 -6.74
N ALA A 38 -16.20 4.66 -7.85
CA ALA A 38 -16.13 3.39 -8.59
C ALA A 38 -15.58 2.27 -7.71
N LEU A 39 -14.46 2.52 -7.01
CA LEU A 39 -13.83 1.51 -6.16
C LEU A 39 -14.65 1.19 -4.90
N CYS A 40 -15.29 2.19 -4.27
CA CYS A 40 -16.21 1.94 -3.16
C CYS A 40 -17.44 1.15 -3.61
N THR A 41 -17.99 1.48 -4.78
CA THR A 41 -19.12 0.74 -5.37
C THR A 41 -18.73 -0.71 -5.62
N TYR A 42 -17.57 -0.92 -6.24
CA TYR A 42 -17.02 -2.25 -6.50
C TYR A 42 -16.90 -3.09 -5.23
N LEU A 43 -16.26 -2.52 -4.19
CA LEU A 43 -16.09 -3.20 -2.90
C LEU A 43 -17.45 -3.55 -2.27
N GLN A 44 -18.42 -2.64 -2.31
CA GLN A 44 -19.73 -2.88 -1.71
C GLN A 44 -20.53 -3.96 -2.46
N GLU A 45 -20.45 -4.01 -3.79
CA GLU A 45 -21.06 -5.09 -4.58
C GLU A 45 -20.35 -6.44 -4.32
N LEU A 46 -19.02 -6.46 -4.28
CA LEU A 46 -18.22 -7.64 -3.96
C LEU A 46 -18.60 -8.21 -2.58
N ARG A 47 -18.77 -7.34 -1.57
CA ARG A 47 -19.13 -7.73 -0.21
C ARG A 47 -20.49 -8.41 -0.09
N LYS A 48 -21.44 -8.13 -0.99
CA LYS A 48 -22.77 -8.80 -0.96
C LYS A 48 -22.67 -10.30 -1.20
N ASN A 49 -21.71 -10.72 -2.03
CA ASN A 49 -21.58 -12.10 -2.50
C ASN A 49 -20.26 -12.75 -2.06
N ILE A 50 -19.50 -12.11 -1.16
CA ILE A 50 -18.14 -12.55 -0.81
C ILE A 50 -18.10 -13.92 -0.14
N GLU A 51 -19.19 -14.31 0.53
CA GLU A 51 -19.34 -15.63 1.16
C GLU A 51 -19.68 -16.72 0.15
N ASP A 52 -20.20 -16.36 -1.03
CA ASP A 52 -20.56 -17.29 -2.10
C ASP A 52 -19.40 -17.56 -3.07
N LEU A 53 -18.28 -16.83 -2.95
CA LEU A 53 -17.12 -16.99 -3.81
C LEU A 53 -16.36 -18.28 -3.49
N ASP A 54 -16.09 -19.08 -4.53
CA ASP A 54 -15.15 -20.18 -4.43
C ASP A 54 -13.70 -19.67 -4.25
N GLU A 55 -12.78 -20.56 -3.90
CA GLU A 55 -11.38 -20.20 -3.63
C GLU A 55 -10.70 -19.53 -4.85
N LYS A 56 -11.01 -19.96 -6.08
CA LYS A 56 -10.44 -19.39 -7.30
C LYS A 56 -11.03 -18.02 -7.61
N GLN A 57 -12.32 -17.83 -7.38
CA GLN A 57 -12.98 -16.53 -7.50
C GLN A 57 -12.39 -15.55 -6.49
N LEU A 58 -12.24 -15.98 -5.23
CA LEU A 58 -11.65 -15.16 -4.18
C LEU A 58 -10.18 -14.80 -4.47
N GLN A 59 -9.40 -15.73 -5.02
CA GLN A 59 -8.04 -15.48 -5.48
C GLN A 59 -7.97 -14.41 -6.57
N ARG A 60 -8.86 -14.49 -7.57
CA ARG A 60 -8.93 -13.47 -8.64
C ARG A 60 -9.22 -12.08 -8.08
N GLU A 61 -10.15 -11.99 -7.12
CA GLU A 61 -10.49 -10.74 -6.45
C GLU A 61 -9.34 -10.20 -5.60
N PHE A 62 -8.62 -11.09 -4.91
CA PHE A 62 -7.40 -10.73 -4.18
C PHE A 62 -6.33 -10.14 -5.12
N PHE A 63 -6.01 -10.81 -6.23
CA PHE A 63 -5.02 -10.31 -7.20
C PHE A 63 -5.43 -8.98 -7.83
N LYS A 64 -6.72 -8.82 -8.12
CA LYS A 64 -7.25 -7.57 -8.67
C LYS A 64 -7.02 -6.42 -7.69
N LEU A 65 -7.44 -6.57 -6.43
CA LEU A 65 -7.32 -5.51 -5.43
C LEU A 65 -5.86 -5.25 -5.02
N LEU A 66 -4.99 -6.26 -5.07
CA LEU A 66 -3.56 -6.05 -4.85
C LEU A 66 -2.93 -5.21 -5.98
N GLN A 67 -3.32 -5.46 -7.24
CA GLN A 67 -2.89 -4.64 -8.38
C GLN A 67 -3.46 -3.22 -8.32
N VAL A 68 -4.70 -3.03 -7.87
CA VAL A 68 -5.25 -1.68 -7.61
C VAL A 68 -4.44 -0.95 -6.53
N SER A 69 -4.03 -1.64 -5.47
CA SER A 69 -3.15 -1.08 -4.43
C SER A 69 -1.75 -0.74 -4.95
N LEU A 70 -1.16 -1.60 -5.79
CA LEU A 70 0.12 -1.36 -6.47
C LEU A 70 0.06 -0.12 -7.38
N TRP A 71 -0.99 -0.04 -8.20
CA TRP A 71 -1.12 0.95 -9.27
C TRP A 71 -1.90 2.19 -8.86
N GLY A 72 -2.20 2.41 -7.57
CA GLY A 72 -3.11 3.48 -7.10
C GLY A 72 -3.03 4.78 -7.91
N ASN A 73 -1.85 5.41 -7.97
CA ASN A 73 -1.65 6.66 -8.73
C ASN A 73 -1.97 6.57 -10.23
N LYS A 74 -1.77 5.41 -10.87
CA LYS A 74 -2.12 5.19 -12.28
C LYS A 74 -3.58 4.84 -12.48
N CYS A 75 -4.14 4.04 -11.59
CA CYS A 75 -5.56 3.70 -11.62
C CYS A 75 -6.41 4.96 -11.46
N ASP A 76 -5.99 5.92 -10.63
CA ASP A 76 -6.71 7.19 -10.52
C ASP A 76 -6.88 7.91 -11.87
N LEU A 77 -5.77 8.09 -12.59
CA LEU A 77 -5.75 8.76 -13.89
C LEU A 77 -6.59 8.02 -14.93
N SER A 78 -6.50 6.70 -14.96
CA SER A 78 -7.17 5.91 -15.99
C SER A 78 -8.68 5.82 -15.78
N ILE A 79 -9.11 5.72 -14.51
CA ILE A 79 -10.53 5.67 -14.15
C ILE A 79 -11.17 7.04 -14.38
N SER A 80 -10.51 8.11 -13.92
CA SER A 80 -10.99 9.47 -14.11
C SER A 80 -11.08 9.88 -15.59
N ALA A 81 -10.20 9.35 -16.46
CA ALA A 81 -10.25 9.60 -17.91
C ALA A 81 -11.30 8.76 -18.66
N SER A 82 -11.70 7.60 -18.12
CA SER A 82 -12.58 6.65 -18.83
C SER A 82 -14.04 7.11 -18.94
N GLU A 83 -14.52 7.99 -18.05
CA GLU A 83 -15.94 8.41 -18.04
C GLU A 83 -16.27 9.67 -18.86
N ASP A 84 -15.27 10.38 -19.41
CA ASP A 84 -15.51 11.39 -20.46
C ASP A 84 -15.94 10.74 -21.79
N ASN A 85 -15.76 9.42 -21.92
CA ASN A 85 -16.28 8.62 -23.01
C ASN A 85 -17.47 7.78 -22.51
N SER A 86 -18.60 7.87 -23.21
CA SER A 86 -19.92 7.30 -22.84
C SER A 86 -20.02 5.75 -22.82
N GLN A 87 -18.90 5.04 -22.77
CA GLN A 87 -18.87 3.58 -22.61
C GLN A 87 -18.49 3.23 -21.17
N LYS A 88 -19.41 2.55 -20.46
CA LYS A 88 -19.18 1.91 -19.16
C LYS A 88 -18.16 0.77 -19.29
N VAL A 89 -16.91 1.09 -19.61
CA VAL A 89 -15.80 0.15 -19.46
C VAL A 89 -15.61 -0.02 -17.97
N ASN A 90 -15.62 -1.26 -17.49
CA ASN A 90 -15.34 -1.54 -16.09
C ASN A 90 -13.89 -1.14 -15.85
N SER A 91 -13.70 0.01 -15.22
CA SER A 91 -12.43 0.65 -14.85
C SER A 91 -11.31 -0.29 -14.33
N LEU A 92 -11.68 -1.45 -13.80
CA LEU A 92 -10.78 -2.48 -13.31
C LEU A 92 -10.28 -3.45 -14.40
N GLU A 93 -10.88 -3.49 -15.59
CA GLU A 93 -10.40 -4.25 -16.75
C GLU A 93 -9.09 -3.68 -17.30
N LEU A 94 -8.80 -2.40 -17.03
CA LEU A 94 -7.51 -1.76 -17.34
C LEU A 94 -6.33 -2.37 -16.58
N LEU A 95 -6.59 -3.19 -15.55
CA LEU A 95 -5.52 -3.91 -14.85
C LEU A 95 -4.89 -4.99 -15.74
N ASP A 96 -5.64 -5.56 -16.68
CA ASP A 96 -5.09 -6.53 -17.63
C ASP A 96 -4.02 -5.88 -18.53
N ASP A 97 -4.26 -4.63 -18.93
CA ASP A 97 -3.29 -3.81 -19.67
C ASP A 97 -2.09 -3.40 -18.81
N LEU A 98 -2.22 -3.35 -17.49
CA LEU A 98 -1.10 -3.01 -16.60
C LEU A 98 -0.26 -4.21 -16.19
N LYS A 99 -0.79 -5.43 -16.33
CA LYS A 99 -0.13 -6.66 -15.86
C LYS A 99 1.24 -6.88 -16.48
N HIS A 100 1.42 -6.55 -17.76
CA HIS A 100 2.70 -6.73 -18.46
C HIS A 100 3.79 -5.73 -18.00
N PHE A 101 3.43 -4.70 -17.23
CA PHE A 101 4.39 -3.79 -16.59
C PHE A 101 4.82 -4.25 -15.19
N ILE A 102 4.33 -5.39 -14.70
CA ILE A 102 4.79 -6.00 -13.45
C ILE A 102 6.03 -6.86 -13.74
N LEU A 103 7.20 -6.41 -13.29
CA LEU A 103 8.49 -7.04 -13.60
C LEU A 103 8.79 -8.27 -12.74
N VAL A 104 8.31 -8.25 -11.49
CA VAL A 104 8.38 -9.35 -10.52
C VAL A 104 6.97 -9.48 -9.95
N ASP A 105 6.39 -10.66 -10.06
CA ASP A 105 5.00 -10.95 -9.69
C ASP A 105 4.94 -12.16 -8.75
N ASP A 106 5.01 -11.89 -7.45
CA ASP A 106 4.91 -12.89 -6.39
C ASP A 106 3.50 -12.95 -5.75
N MET A 107 2.46 -12.50 -6.47
CA MET A 107 1.08 -12.50 -5.96
C MET A 107 0.62 -13.88 -5.50
N GLU A 108 0.97 -14.93 -6.25
CA GLU A 108 0.66 -16.33 -5.92
C GLU A 108 1.26 -16.78 -4.59
N SER A 109 2.47 -16.33 -4.27
CA SER A 109 3.14 -16.64 -3.00
C SER A 109 2.40 -16.02 -1.82
N ILE A 110 1.96 -14.76 -1.98
CA ILE A 110 1.18 -14.05 -0.96
C ILE A 110 -0.18 -14.73 -0.76
N TRP A 111 -0.88 -15.07 -1.84
CA TRP A 111 -2.15 -15.79 -1.77
C TRP A 111 -1.99 -17.13 -1.05
N SER A 112 -0.97 -17.90 -1.44
CA SER A 112 -0.67 -19.21 -0.86
C SER A 112 -0.41 -19.11 0.64
N LEU A 113 0.31 -18.08 1.10
CA LEU A 113 0.49 -17.81 2.52
C LEU A 113 -0.85 -17.58 3.24
N LEU A 114 -1.65 -16.62 2.75
CA LEU A 114 -2.87 -16.20 3.43
C LEU A 114 -3.96 -17.28 3.41
N ILE A 115 -4.13 -17.99 2.30
CA ILE A 115 -5.14 -19.05 2.21
C ILE A 115 -4.78 -20.24 3.11
N ASN A 116 -3.49 -20.58 3.23
CA ASN A 116 -3.02 -21.63 4.14
C ASN A 116 -3.21 -21.23 5.61
N ILE A 117 -2.94 -19.97 5.96
CA ILE A 117 -3.25 -19.46 7.30
C ILE A 117 -4.74 -19.54 7.56
N LYS A 118 -5.59 -19.02 6.66
CA LYS A 118 -7.06 -19.06 6.79
C LYS A 118 -7.58 -20.49 6.99
N LYS A 119 -7.07 -21.47 6.25
CA LYS A 119 -7.47 -22.89 6.34
C LYS A 119 -7.06 -23.56 7.66
N ARG A 120 -5.95 -23.13 8.26
CA ARG A 120 -5.43 -23.70 9.52
C ARG A 120 -5.90 -22.96 10.76
N ARG A 121 -6.37 -21.72 10.59
CA ARG A 121 -6.72 -20.81 11.68
C ARG A 121 -7.86 -21.34 12.54
N THR A 122 -7.64 -21.41 13.84
CA THR A 122 -8.71 -21.62 14.82
C THR A 122 -9.47 -20.33 15.12
N PRO A 123 -10.72 -20.37 15.61
CA PRO A 123 -11.51 -19.14 15.87
C PRO A 123 -10.88 -18.16 16.87
N LYS A 124 -9.89 -18.58 17.66
CA LYS A 124 -9.20 -17.74 18.67
C LYS A 124 -7.88 -17.17 18.17
N GLU A 125 -7.37 -17.65 17.04
CA GLU A 125 -6.10 -17.20 16.48
C GLU A 125 -6.30 -15.93 15.66
N VAL A 126 -5.39 -14.98 15.85
CA VAL A 126 -5.34 -13.74 15.08
C VAL A 126 -4.52 -13.97 13.82
N THR A 127 -5.03 -13.50 12.68
CA THR A 127 -4.23 -13.29 11.48
C THR A 127 -4.10 -11.80 11.25
N ARG A 128 -2.92 -11.28 11.54
CA ARG A 128 -2.59 -9.86 11.43
C ARG A 128 -1.81 -9.59 10.16
N ILE A 129 -2.21 -8.56 9.43
CA ILE A 129 -1.40 -7.97 8.36
C ILE A 129 -1.06 -6.53 8.72
N ASP A 130 0.19 -6.15 8.51
CA ASP A 130 0.63 -4.77 8.64
C ASP A 130 0.78 -4.14 7.25
N ILE A 131 0.31 -2.91 7.07
CA ILE A 131 0.46 -2.14 5.84
C ILE A 131 1.26 -0.88 6.18
N VAL A 132 2.50 -0.82 5.71
CA VAL A 132 3.36 0.36 5.81
C VAL A 132 3.04 1.28 4.64
N LEU A 133 2.30 2.35 4.94
CA LEU A 133 1.68 3.24 3.98
C LEU A 133 2.70 4.13 3.25
N ASP A 134 2.34 4.51 2.03
CA ASP A 134 3.00 5.55 1.23
C ASP A 134 2.10 6.78 1.18
N ASN A 135 1.48 7.07 0.04
CA ASN A 135 0.75 8.31 -0.21
C ASN A 135 -0.67 8.34 0.38
N ALA A 136 -1.14 9.53 0.72
CA ALA A 136 -2.53 9.86 1.00
C ALA A 136 -3.34 9.92 -0.31
N GLY A 137 -4.58 10.42 -0.25
CA GLY A 137 -5.43 10.55 -1.44
C GLY A 137 -5.89 9.19 -1.95
N PHE A 138 -5.90 9.00 -3.27
CA PHE A 138 -6.43 7.77 -3.88
C PHE A 138 -5.63 6.51 -3.50
N GLU A 139 -4.31 6.58 -3.35
CA GLU A 139 -3.51 5.42 -2.95
C GLU A 139 -3.89 4.90 -1.55
N LEU A 140 -4.17 5.79 -0.59
CA LEU A 140 -4.69 5.38 0.70
C LEU A 140 -6.07 4.71 0.58
N ILE A 141 -6.92 5.16 -0.34
CA ILE A 141 -8.23 4.54 -0.58
C ILE A 141 -8.07 3.12 -1.12
N THR A 142 -7.13 2.88 -2.04
CA THR A 142 -6.88 1.53 -2.56
C THR A 142 -6.38 0.58 -1.47
N ASP A 143 -5.55 1.06 -0.55
CA ASP A 143 -5.08 0.30 0.60
C ASP A 143 -6.19 -0.02 1.61
N LEU A 144 -7.08 0.94 1.88
CA LEU A 144 -8.26 0.73 2.75
C LEU A 144 -9.27 -0.25 2.13
N VAL A 145 -9.44 -0.21 0.80
CA VAL A 145 -10.29 -1.16 0.07
C VAL A 145 -9.70 -2.57 0.12
N LEU A 146 -8.39 -2.72 -0.09
CA LEU A 146 -7.70 -4.00 0.06
C LEU A 146 -7.87 -4.54 1.49
N ALA A 147 -7.69 -3.69 2.51
CA ALA A 147 -7.85 -4.05 3.91
C ALA A 147 -9.29 -4.52 4.24
N ASP A 148 -10.33 -3.80 3.77
CA ASP A 148 -11.72 -4.21 3.94
C ASP A 148 -11.98 -5.56 3.26
N PHE A 149 -11.51 -5.75 2.03
CA PHE A 149 -11.64 -7.04 1.34
C PHE A 149 -10.98 -8.19 2.10
N LEU A 150 -9.76 -8.00 2.61
CA LEU A 150 -9.03 -9.03 3.38
C LEU A 150 -9.80 -9.44 4.64
N LEU A 151 -10.42 -8.47 5.32
CA LEU A 151 -11.26 -8.71 6.50
C LEU A 151 -12.60 -9.35 6.14
N SER A 152 -13.29 -8.80 5.15
CA SER A 152 -14.61 -9.26 4.70
C SER A 152 -14.55 -10.69 4.13
N SER A 153 -13.45 -11.04 3.46
CA SER A 153 -13.18 -12.40 2.96
C SER A 153 -12.70 -13.38 4.04
N LYS A 154 -12.50 -12.89 5.27
CA LYS A 154 -11.94 -13.65 6.40
C LYS A 154 -10.55 -14.22 6.07
N LEU A 155 -9.79 -13.64 5.14
CA LEU A 155 -8.38 -14.00 4.93
C LEU A 155 -7.57 -13.59 6.17
N VAL A 156 -7.92 -12.44 6.75
CA VAL A 156 -7.28 -11.90 7.95
C VAL A 156 -8.32 -11.62 9.03
N THR A 157 -7.86 -11.35 10.25
CA THR A 157 -8.73 -10.92 11.35
C THR A 157 -8.43 -9.49 11.78
N GLU A 158 -7.21 -9.00 11.55
CA GLU A 158 -6.77 -7.66 11.97
C GLU A 158 -5.85 -7.04 10.91
N ILE A 159 -5.96 -5.72 10.73
CA ILE A 159 -5.10 -4.92 9.87
C ILE A 159 -4.46 -3.80 10.69
N HIS A 160 -3.14 -3.65 10.59
CA HIS A 160 -2.38 -2.61 11.25
C HIS A 160 -1.75 -1.68 10.20
N PHE A 161 -2.19 -0.43 10.15
CA PHE A 161 -1.63 0.59 9.26
C PHE A 161 -0.48 1.31 9.95
N HIS A 162 0.59 1.59 9.21
CA HIS A 162 1.72 2.38 9.69
C HIS A 162 1.93 3.59 8.79
N GLY A 163 1.73 4.79 9.33
CA GLY A 163 1.99 6.03 8.62
C GLY A 163 3.10 6.88 9.25
N LYS A 164 3.22 8.11 8.77
CA LYS A 164 4.32 9.03 9.12
C LYS A 164 3.92 9.95 10.28
N CYS A 165 4.83 10.17 11.23
CA CYS A 165 4.59 11.06 12.38
C CYS A 165 4.59 12.56 12.02
N ILE A 166 5.13 12.93 10.86
CA ILE A 166 5.29 14.31 10.40
C ILE A 166 4.96 14.39 8.91
N PRO A 167 4.64 15.59 8.36
CA PRO A 167 4.56 15.79 6.91
C PRO A 167 5.84 15.31 6.24
N TRP A 168 5.72 14.34 5.34
CA TRP A 168 6.85 13.59 4.80
C TRP A 168 6.64 13.32 3.32
N TYR A 169 7.71 13.44 2.53
CA TYR A 169 7.69 13.12 1.09
C TYR A 169 6.51 13.70 0.30
N VAL A 170 6.08 14.91 0.68
CA VAL A 170 4.91 15.64 0.15
C VAL A 170 3.60 14.92 0.45
N SER A 171 3.37 13.76 -0.15
CA SER A 171 2.09 13.07 -0.16
C SER A 171 1.95 11.96 0.88
N ASP A 172 2.99 11.61 1.65
CA ASP A 172 2.90 10.48 2.57
C ASP A 172 1.79 10.67 3.63
N THR A 173 1.11 9.57 3.91
CA THR A 173 -0.01 9.52 4.86
C THR A 173 0.48 9.71 6.30
N THR A 174 0.03 10.79 6.93
CA THR A 174 0.07 10.99 8.38
C THR A 174 -1.24 10.54 9.03
N LYS A 175 -1.27 10.51 10.37
CA LYS A 175 -2.48 10.18 11.14
C LYS A 175 -3.63 11.15 10.85
N HIS A 176 -3.30 12.42 10.60
CA HIS A 176 -4.28 13.43 10.24
C HIS A 176 -4.93 13.12 8.89
N ASP A 177 -4.12 12.75 7.88
CA ASP A 177 -4.62 12.41 6.54
C ASP A 177 -5.51 11.17 6.57
N PHE A 178 -5.08 10.14 7.30
CA PHE A 178 -5.85 8.91 7.49
C PHE A 178 -7.23 9.21 8.08
N ASN A 179 -7.28 9.88 9.23
CA ASN A 179 -8.52 10.24 9.90
C ASN A 179 -9.40 11.18 9.07
N TRP A 180 -8.78 12.15 8.38
CA TRP A 180 -9.51 13.07 7.50
C TRP A 180 -10.17 12.31 6.35
N THR A 181 -9.46 11.38 5.72
CA THR A 181 -9.95 10.57 4.60
C THR A 181 -11.17 9.74 5.01
N ILE A 182 -11.10 9.04 6.15
CA ILE A 182 -12.26 8.28 6.68
C ILE A 182 -13.46 9.21 6.92
N LYS A 183 -13.24 10.37 7.55
CA LYS A 183 -14.31 11.35 7.80
C LYS A 183 -14.94 11.92 6.53
N GLN A 184 -14.13 12.17 5.49
CA GLN A 184 -14.65 12.62 4.20
C GLN A 184 -15.55 11.56 3.57
N LEU A 185 -15.14 10.28 3.59
CA LEU A 185 -15.99 9.21 3.08
C LEU A 185 -17.29 9.10 3.87
N GLN A 186 -17.23 9.10 5.20
CA GLN A 186 -18.43 9.05 6.05
C GLN A 186 -19.45 10.14 5.71
N SER A 187 -18.96 11.35 5.48
CA SER A 187 -19.77 12.54 5.19
C SER A 187 -20.15 12.68 3.71
N ALA A 188 -19.70 11.76 2.85
CA ALA A 188 -19.98 11.83 1.42
C ALA A 188 -21.47 11.61 1.13
N ASN A 189 -22.03 12.38 0.19
CA ASN A 189 -23.41 12.18 -0.29
C ASN A 189 -23.56 10.91 -1.14
N ASN A 190 -22.46 10.35 -1.66
CA ASN A 190 -22.48 9.08 -2.37
C ASN A 190 -22.68 7.92 -1.39
N ARG A 191 -23.72 7.10 -1.65
CA ARG A 191 -24.12 5.96 -0.80
C ARG A 191 -22.97 5.01 -0.49
N TRP A 192 -22.17 4.64 -1.48
CA TRP A 192 -21.15 3.61 -1.32
C TRP A 192 -19.89 4.15 -0.65
N MET A 193 -19.50 5.38 -0.94
CA MET A 193 -18.43 6.07 -0.19
C MET A 193 -18.80 6.20 1.29
N SER A 194 -20.00 6.70 1.60
CA SER A 194 -20.49 6.82 2.98
C SER A 194 -20.53 5.47 3.69
N LYS A 195 -21.02 4.43 3.00
CA LYS A 195 -21.04 3.07 3.55
C LYS A 195 -19.64 2.53 3.86
N CYS A 196 -18.66 2.74 2.98
CA CYS A 196 -17.27 2.40 3.22
C CYS A 196 -16.72 3.17 4.43
N GLY A 197 -16.83 4.49 4.46
CA GLY A 197 -16.36 5.31 5.58
C GLY A 197 -16.95 4.93 6.93
N ILE A 198 -18.27 4.66 6.99
CA ILE A 198 -18.94 4.19 8.22
C ILE A 198 -18.41 2.81 8.63
N THR A 199 -18.19 1.90 7.68
CA THR A 199 -17.65 0.56 7.96
C THR A 199 -16.23 0.67 8.52
N TRP A 200 -15.36 1.43 7.87
CA TRP A 200 -13.96 1.55 8.24
C TRP A 200 -13.79 2.20 9.61
N GLU A 201 -14.52 3.29 9.90
CA GLU A 201 -14.57 3.84 11.26
C GLU A 201 -15.06 2.82 12.29
N GLY A 202 -16.08 2.03 11.93
CA GLY A 202 -16.57 0.94 12.78
C GLY A 202 -15.49 -0.11 13.07
N SER A 203 -14.69 -0.49 12.07
CA SER A 203 -13.56 -1.41 12.21
C SER A 203 -12.44 -0.81 13.08
N ILE A 204 -12.18 0.49 12.94
CA ILE A 204 -11.20 1.22 13.76
C ILE A 204 -11.64 1.24 15.23
N ARG A 205 -12.90 1.60 15.51
CA ARG A 205 -13.45 1.61 16.87
C ARG A 205 -13.46 0.23 17.53
N LYS A 206 -13.57 -0.84 16.75
CA LYS A 206 -13.51 -2.23 17.23
C LYS A 206 -12.08 -2.76 17.42
N GLY A 207 -11.05 -2.01 17.00
CA GLY A 207 -9.66 -2.47 17.02
C GLY A 207 -9.33 -3.51 15.95
N VAL A 208 -10.20 -3.71 14.95
CA VAL A 208 -9.97 -4.63 13.82
C VAL A 208 -9.05 -3.99 12.78
N MET A 209 -9.18 -2.67 12.60
CA MET A 209 -8.22 -1.84 11.88
C MET A 209 -7.54 -0.93 12.90
N VAL A 210 -6.21 -0.92 12.94
CA VAL A 210 -5.46 -0.11 13.91
C VAL A 210 -4.47 0.77 13.15
N TYR A 211 -4.47 2.07 13.44
CA TYR A 211 -3.46 2.98 12.90
C TYR A 211 -2.34 3.21 13.92
N HIS A 212 -1.12 3.03 13.47
CA HIS A 212 0.12 3.34 14.19
C HIS A 212 0.90 4.41 13.44
N ASP A 213 1.57 5.26 14.19
CA ASP A 213 2.70 6.04 13.71
C ASP A 213 3.89 5.74 14.63
N HIS A 214 5.10 5.79 14.05
CA HIS A 214 6.33 5.57 14.80
C HIS A 214 7.43 6.42 14.17
N ILE A 215 8.24 7.06 15.01
CA ILE A 215 9.25 8.02 14.55
C ILE A 215 10.23 7.42 13.55
N PHE A 216 10.49 6.11 13.65
CA PHE A 216 11.40 5.38 12.78
C PHE A 216 11.03 5.52 11.29
N TRP A 217 9.74 5.59 10.96
CA TRP A 217 9.29 5.73 9.57
C TRP A 217 9.77 7.04 8.92
N THR A 218 10.00 8.08 9.72
CA THR A 218 10.48 9.41 9.29
C THR A 218 11.94 9.69 9.69
N LEU A 219 12.66 8.68 10.19
CA LEU A 219 14.12 8.74 10.36
C LEU A 219 14.83 8.43 9.03
N PRO A 220 16.12 8.81 8.85
CA PRO A 220 16.88 8.52 7.64
C PRO A 220 17.37 7.07 7.54
N HIS A 221 17.15 6.28 8.59
CA HIS A 221 17.67 4.92 8.71
C HIS A 221 17.09 3.96 7.67
N GLU A 222 17.95 3.06 7.18
CA GLU A 222 17.56 1.86 6.45
C GLU A 222 16.81 0.89 7.37
N PHE A 223 15.92 0.06 6.83
CA PHE A 223 15.12 -0.86 7.64
C PHE A 223 15.96 -1.96 8.30
N CYS A 224 17.10 -2.34 7.72
CA CYS A 224 18.05 -3.29 8.33
C CYS A 224 18.55 -2.85 9.72
N SER A 225 18.49 -1.56 10.05
CA SER A 225 18.87 -1.02 11.36
C SER A 225 17.73 -0.99 12.39
N MET A 226 16.49 -1.30 11.98
CA MET A 226 15.29 -1.17 12.83
C MET A 226 15.40 -1.97 14.12
N ALA A 227 15.93 -3.19 14.07
CA ALA A 227 16.10 -4.03 15.26
C ALA A 227 16.98 -3.38 16.35
N GLN A 228 17.90 -2.48 15.96
CA GLN A 228 18.80 -1.77 16.88
C GLN A 228 18.27 -0.38 17.26
N VAL A 229 17.68 0.34 16.31
CA VAL A 229 17.28 1.76 16.48
C VAL A 229 15.86 1.89 17.04
N ALA A 230 14.98 0.94 16.72
CA ALA A 230 13.56 0.92 17.10
C ALA A 230 13.15 -0.53 17.41
N THR A 231 13.80 -1.12 18.41
CA THR A 231 13.60 -2.52 18.80
C THR A 231 12.14 -2.84 19.12
N ASP A 232 11.42 -1.90 19.72
CA ASP A 232 9.99 -1.98 20.01
C ASP A 232 9.16 -2.12 18.72
N LEU A 233 9.42 -1.29 17.71
CA LEU A 233 8.76 -1.40 16.41
C LEU A 233 9.11 -2.72 15.71
N TYR A 234 10.38 -3.14 15.73
CA TYR A 234 10.78 -4.41 15.12
C TYR A 234 10.06 -5.59 15.78
N THR A 235 10.03 -5.64 17.11
CA THR A 235 9.29 -6.66 17.88
C THR A 235 7.79 -6.61 17.61
N GLU A 236 7.23 -5.43 17.37
CA GLU A 236 5.82 -5.29 17.01
C GLU A 236 5.53 -5.86 15.61
N LEU A 237 6.40 -5.61 14.63
CA LEU A 237 6.30 -6.18 13.28
C LEU A 237 6.52 -7.71 13.25
N GLN A 238 7.25 -8.28 14.21
CA GLN A 238 7.41 -9.73 14.33
C GLN A 238 6.10 -10.46 14.66
N LYS A 239 5.05 -9.74 15.08
CA LYS A 239 3.73 -10.32 15.35
C LYS A 239 2.87 -10.46 14.08
N SER A 240 3.30 -9.87 12.98
CA SER A 240 2.57 -9.88 11.72
C SER A 240 2.65 -11.26 11.04
N ASN A 241 1.57 -11.66 10.36
CA ASN A 241 1.60 -12.81 9.45
C ASN A 241 2.03 -12.42 8.04
N LEU A 242 1.83 -11.15 7.67
CA LEU A 242 2.35 -10.52 6.46
C LEU A 242 2.56 -9.03 6.71
N ILE A 243 3.62 -8.45 6.17
CA ILE A 243 3.81 -7.00 6.13
C ILE A 243 3.84 -6.54 4.67
N ILE A 244 2.97 -5.61 4.31
CA ILE A 244 2.88 -5.00 2.97
C ILE A 244 3.55 -3.63 3.04
N PHE A 245 4.63 -3.45 2.28
CA PHE A 245 5.31 -2.18 2.12
C PHE A 245 4.88 -1.49 0.82
N LYS A 246 4.24 -0.33 0.93
CA LYS A 246 3.75 0.44 -0.22
C LYS A 246 4.81 1.39 -0.76
N GLY A 247 4.90 1.50 -2.08
CA GLY A 247 5.59 2.60 -2.73
C GLY A 247 7.12 2.53 -2.75
N ASP A 248 7.71 3.52 -3.40
CA ASP A 248 9.13 3.53 -3.77
C ASP A 248 10.05 3.80 -2.58
N LEU A 249 9.70 4.73 -1.69
CA LEU A 249 10.53 5.06 -0.53
C LEU A 249 10.69 3.88 0.43
N ASN A 250 9.61 3.12 0.66
CA ASN A 250 9.69 1.92 1.49
C ASN A 250 10.59 0.86 0.84
N TYR A 251 10.53 0.67 -0.48
CA TYR A 251 11.42 -0.25 -1.19
C TYR A 251 12.90 0.17 -1.10
N ARG A 252 13.18 1.46 -1.24
CA ARG A 252 14.53 2.00 -1.07
C ARG A 252 15.04 1.76 0.35
N LYS A 253 14.22 1.99 1.38
CA LYS A 253 14.60 1.71 2.77
C LYS A 253 14.76 0.21 3.08
N LEU A 254 13.97 -0.66 2.44
CA LEU A 254 14.12 -2.12 2.51
C LEU A 254 15.47 -2.57 1.93
N THR A 255 15.87 -2.00 0.79
CA THR A 255 17.09 -2.37 0.05
C THR A 255 18.32 -1.52 0.40
N GLY A 256 18.19 -0.61 1.35
CA GLY A 256 19.24 0.32 1.77
C GLY A 256 19.64 1.38 0.74
N ASP A 257 18.84 1.57 -0.33
CA ASP A 257 19.08 2.53 -1.41
C ASP A 257 20.47 2.38 -2.05
N ARG A 258 20.92 1.12 -2.21
CA ARG A 258 22.25 0.78 -2.70
C ARG A 258 22.25 0.41 -4.19
N LYS A 259 23.42 0.53 -4.80
CA LYS A 259 23.71 0.08 -6.18
C LYS A 259 23.89 -1.44 -6.23
N TRP A 260 22.80 -2.16 -6.03
CA TRP A 260 22.78 -3.61 -6.19
C TRP A 260 22.81 -4.00 -7.67
N GLU A 261 23.43 -5.14 -7.99
CA GLU A 261 23.21 -5.77 -9.29
C GLU A 261 21.74 -6.24 -9.40
N PHE A 262 21.15 -6.14 -10.58
CA PHE A 262 19.72 -6.41 -10.79
C PHE A 262 19.27 -7.81 -10.35
N THR A 263 20.19 -8.77 -10.41
CA THR A 263 19.93 -10.20 -10.11
C THR A 263 20.15 -10.57 -8.65
N VAL A 264 20.61 -9.63 -7.80
CA VAL A 264 20.77 -9.89 -6.36
C VAL A 264 19.42 -10.34 -5.78
N PRO A 265 19.35 -11.46 -5.04
CA PRO A 265 18.09 -11.91 -4.46
C PRO A 265 17.49 -10.87 -3.51
N PHE A 266 16.16 -10.70 -3.54
CA PHE A 266 15.47 -9.75 -2.66
C PHE A 266 15.78 -10.01 -1.18
N HIS A 267 15.76 -11.29 -0.77
CA HIS A 267 16.16 -11.73 0.57
C HIS A 267 17.53 -11.18 1.00
N GLN A 268 18.53 -11.22 0.10
CA GLN A 268 19.86 -10.69 0.38
C GLN A 268 19.85 -9.15 0.48
N ALA A 269 19.12 -8.48 -0.40
CA ALA A 269 19.02 -7.01 -0.43
C ALA A 269 18.33 -6.43 0.82
N LEU A 270 17.44 -7.19 1.47
CA LEU A 270 16.81 -6.82 2.75
C LEU A 270 17.81 -6.70 3.91
N ASN A 271 19.02 -7.25 3.76
CA ASN A 271 20.12 -7.12 4.71
C ASN A 271 19.71 -7.37 6.17
N LYS A 272 19.23 -8.59 6.46
CA LYS A 272 18.79 -9.04 7.80
C LYS A 272 17.47 -8.44 8.30
N PHE A 273 16.78 -7.63 7.50
CA PHE A 273 15.43 -7.16 7.84
C PHE A 273 14.38 -8.22 7.47
N HIS A 274 14.12 -9.14 8.39
CA HIS A 274 13.13 -10.21 8.22
C HIS A 274 12.25 -10.34 9.48
N PRO A 275 11.48 -9.31 9.87
CA PRO A 275 10.63 -9.39 11.06
C PRO A 275 9.50 -10.42 10.91
N ALA A 276 8.93 -10.53 9.72
CA ALA A 276 7.87 -11.46 9.36
C ALA A 276 7.90 -11.66 7.82
N PRO A 277 7.10 -12.57 7.23
CA PRO A 277 6.88 -12.58 5.80
C PRO A 277 6.47 -11.18 5.33
N LEU A 278 7.07 -10.69 4.26
CA LEU A 278 6.82 -9.34 3.77
C LEU A 278 6.71 -9.31 2.26
N CYS A 279 5.93 -8.37 1.73
CA CYS A 279 5.96 -8.03 0.32
C CYS A 279 6.11 -6.52 0.13
N SER A 280 6.71 -6.14 -0.99
CA SER A 280 6.68 -4.77 -1.46
C SER A 280 5.76 -4.65 -2.67
N LEU A 281 4.83 -3.70 -2.61
CA LEU A 281 4.01 -3.24 -3.72
C LEU A 281 4.57 -1.90 -4.17
N ARG A 282 5.39 -1.89 -5.21
CA ARG A 282 6.20 -0.73 -5.59
C ARG A 282 6.07 -0.42 -7.06
N THR A 283 5.71 0.82 -7.37
CA THR A 283 5.97 1.41 -8.70
C THR A 283 7.38 2.00 -8.71
N LEU A 284 8.15 1.75 -9.76
CA LEU A 284 9.57 2.10 -9.79
C LEU A 284 9.75 3.60 -10.03
N LYS A 285 10.30 4.32 -9.04
CA LYS A 285 10.57 5.77 -9.09
C LYS A 285 12.00 6.13 -8.64
N SER A 286 12.91 5.15 -8.62
CA SER A 286 14.30 5.30 -8.18
C SER A 286 15.21 4.24 -8.78
N ASP A 287 16.52 4.52 -8.80
CA ASP A 287 17.60 3.77 -9.45
C ASP A 287 18.05 2.51 -8.70
N VAL A 288 17.15 1.88 -7.95
CA VAL A 288 17.38 0.60 -7.27
C VAL A 288 16.34 -0.42 -7.70
N GLN A 289 16.76 -1.61 -8.12
CA GLN A 289 15.89 -2.76 -8.37
C GLN A 289 16.70 -4.04 -8.21
N VAL A 290 16.14 -5.03 -7.52
CA VAL A 290 16.79 -6.34 -7.27
C VAL A 290 15.85 -7.51 -7.61
N GLY A 291 16.36 -8.73 -7.62
CA GLY A 291 15.58 -9.95 -7.85
C GLY A 291 14.98 -10.06 -9.25
N LEU A 292 15.56 -9.39 -10.25
CA LEU A 292 15.20 -9.59 -11.65
C LEU A 292 15.80 -10.87 -12.22
N LYS A 293 15.20 -11.36 -13.30
CA LYS A 293 15.78 -12.47 -14.08
C LYS A 293 17.07 -11.99 -14.76
N LEU A 294 18.00 -12.92 -14.98
CA LEU A 294 19.24 -12.65 -15.70
C LEU A 294 18.94 -12.01 -17.08
N GLY A 295 19.54 -10.86 -17.38
CA GLY A 295 19.36 -10.13 -18.64
C GLY A 295 18.14 -9.21 -18.69
N GLN A 296 17.19 -9.32 -17.76
CA GLN A 296 15.96 -8.52 -17.77
C GLN A 296 16.24 -7.03 -17.53
N GLY A 297 17.08 -6.70 -16.55
CA GLY A 297 17.43 -5.33 -16.24
C GLY A 297 18.28 -4.69 -17.34
N GLU A 298 19.24 -5.43 -17.88
CA GLU A 298 20.13 -4.99 -18.96
C GLU A 298 19.36 -4.71 -20.26
N GLN A 299 18.37 -5.56 -20.57
CA GLN A 299 17.47 -5.33 -21.70
C GLN A 299 16.67 -4.04 -21.52
N LEU A 300 16.11 -3.81 -20.33
CA LEU A 300 15.34 -2.60 -20.02
C LEU A 300 16.19 -1.33 -20.10
N VAL A 301 17.42 -1.36 -19.57
CA VAL A 301 18.38 -0.25 -19.69
C VAL A 301 18.64 0.11 -21.15
N THR A 302 18.69 -0.89 -22.04
CA THR A 302 18.92 -0.67 -23.48
C THR A 302 17.67 -0.12 -24.18
N SER A 303 16.48 -0.63 -23.88
CA SER A 303 15.25 -0.25 -24.57
C SER A 303 14.61 1.04 -24.04
N GLU A 304 14.75 1.31 -22.73
CA GLU A 304 14.11 2.42 -22.05
C GLU A 304 15.00 2.88 -20.88
N PRO A 305 16.00 3.76 -21.10
CA PRO A 305 17.01 4.11 -20.09
C PRO A 305 16.45 4.60 -18.75
N ASP A 306 15.28 5.24 -18.76
CA ASP A 306 14.62 5.79 -17.57
C ASP A 306 13.59 4.84 -16.92
N TRP A 307 13.55 3.55 -17.32
CA TRP A 307 12.52 2.59 -16.90
C TRP A 307 12.32 2.48 -15.37
N MET A 308 13.36 2.74 -14.58
CA MET A 308 13.31 2.68 -13.10
C MET A 308 12.75 3.94 -12.43
N ILE A 309 12.63 5.06 -13.14
CA ILE A 309 12.31 6.37 -12.53
C ILE A 309 11.01 7.00 -13.02
N THR A 310 10.36 6.41 -14.03
CA THR A 310 9.14 6.95 -14.64
C THR A 310 7.85 6.54 -13.93
N GLY A 311 7.90 5.58 -13.00
CA GLY A 311 6.71 4.93 -12.44
C GLY A 311 6.01 3.97 -13.42
N LYS A 312 6.57 3.72 -14.61
CA LYS A 312 5.96 2.87 -15.64
C LYS A 312 5.88 1.41 -15.21
N TYR A 313 6.90 0.90 -14.54
CA TYR A 313 6.95 -0.49 -14.10
C TYR A 313 6.55 -0.63 -12.62
N GLY A 314 6.10 -1.83 -12.27
CA GLY A 314 5.74 -2.22 -10.92
C GLY A 314 6.36 -3.54 -10.51
N VAL A 315 6.47 -3.79 -9.21
CA VAL A 315 6.82 -5.10 -8.66
C VAL A 315 5.88 -5.44 -7.51
N VAL A 316 5.52 -6.71 -7.45
CA VAL A 316 4.97 -7.39 -6.28
C VAL A 316 6.05 -8.39 -5.86
N GLN A 317 6.91 -7.98 -4.93
CA GLN A 317 8.09 -8.74 -4.58
C GLN A 317 7.98 -9.25 -3.14
N PHE A 318 8.01 -10.57 -2.94
CA PHE A 318 7.75 -11.23 -1.67
C PHE A 318 9.02 -11.86 -1.09
N ASP A 319 9.20 -11.74 0.22
CA ASP A 319 10.21 -12.46 1.00
C ASP A 319 9.52 -13.27 2.10
N MET A 320 9.79 -14.57 2.12
CA MET A 320 9.40 -15.44 3.21
C MET A 320 10.64 -15.67 4.07
N SER A 321 10.62 -15.13 5.30
CA SER A 321 11.61 -15.47 6.30
C SER A 321 11.62 -16.98 6.52
N LEU A 322 12.74 -17.65 6.23
CA LEU A 322 12.93 -19.09 6.44
C LEU A 322 12.99 -19.45 7.94
#